data_AF-A0A4U5UUM3-F1
#
_entry.id   AF-A0A4U5UUM3-F1
#
_cell.length_a   1.000
_cell.length_b   1.000
_cell.length_c   1.000
_cell.angle_alpha   90.00
_cell.angle_beta   90.00
_cell.angle_gamma   90.00
#
_symmetry.space_group_name_H-M   'P 1'
#
loop_
_entity.id
_entity.type
_entity.pdbx_description
1 polymer ?
#
loop_
_entity_poly.entity_id
_entity_poly.type
_entity_poly.pdbx_seq_one_letter_code
_entity_poly.pdbx_strand_id
1 'polypeptide(L)'
;MQHPQFHQFCWKPLEMLRDLPLGPSYCSPPSSLLSYLYPSERGGKIYYDGMGPDLADIQGSLSLAITHPQFYWYVDESLSPEHLSSSLLRSEIHFGAPLPSYYSLQDRADEQRSRFKNFVVQYADILANQSTSQVKVLYGGTELFDDEVRHTFHNDMMLAVISGACITVLVYVLTSFSGTV
;
A
#
# COMPACT_ATOMS: atom_id res chain seq x y z
N MET A 1 -4.38 0.04 13.50
CA MET A 1 -4.66 -0.80 12.33
C MET A 1 -5.83 -1.73 12.66
N GLN A 2 -7.04 -1.44 12.15
CA GLN A 2 -8.28 -2.14 12.53
C GLN A 2 -8.85 -3.04 11.41
N HIS A 3 -8.12 -3.23 10.30
CA HIS A 3 -8.59 -4.06 9.19
C HIS A 3 -8.76 -5.52 9.66
N PRO A 4 -9.93 -6.16 9.42
CA PRO A 4 -10.13 -7.57 9.71
C PRO A 4 -9.04 -8.38 8.99
N GLN A 5 -8.41 -9.34 9.65
CA GLN A 5 -7.30 -10.13 9.10
C GLN A 5 -5.93 -9.44 8.98
N PHE A 6 -5.73 -8.18 9.36
CA PHE A 6 -4.40 -7.54 9.29
C PHE A 6 -3.29 -8.39 9.92
N HIS A 7 -3.55 -8.96 11.10
CA HIS A 7 -2.61 -9.82 11.82
C HIS A 7 -2.26 -11.14 11.10
N GLN A 8 -3.04 -11.56 10.11
CA GLN A 8 -2.76 -12.76 9.32
C GLN A 8 -1.76 -12.49 8.19
N PHE A 9 -1.65 -11.24 7.75
CA PHE A 9 -0.82 -10.85 6.60
C PHE A 9 0.34 -9.93 6.98
N CYS A 10 0.28 -9.31 8.15
CA CYS A 10 1.36 -8.48 8.64
C CYS A 10 2.62 -9.31 8.81
N TRP A 11 3.76 -8.70 8.50
CA TRP A 11 5.04 -9.37 8.59
C TRP A 11 6.04 -8.54 9.36
N LYS A 12 6.90 -9.23 10.09
CA LYS A 12 8.03 -8.66 10.79
C LYS A 12 9.25 -9.54 10.52
N PRO A 13 10.32 -8.98 9.95
CA PRO A 13 11.57 -9.71 9.76
C PRO A 13 12.07 -10.29 11.08
N LEU A 14 12.69 -11.48 11.04
CA LEU A 14 13.25 -12.14 12.23
C LEU A 14 14.33 -11.27 12.91
N GLU A 15 15.05 -10.48 12.13
CA GLU A 15 16.04 -9.51 12.58
C GLU A 15 15.40 -8.44 13.48
N MET A 16 14.16 -8.02 13.15
CA MET A 16 13.40 -7.01 13.90
C MET A 16 12.63 -7.60 15.10
N LEU A 17 12.49 -8.93 15.21
CA LEU A 17 11.92 -9.55 16.42
C LEU A 17 12.83 -9.37 17.66
N ARG A 18 14.13 -9.13 17.44
CA ARG A 18 15.09 -8.82 18.50
C ARG A 18 15.03 -7.38 18.97
N ASP A 19 14.31 -6.53 18.24
CA ASP A 19 14.20 -5.12 18.55
C ASP A 19 13.27 -4.93 19.76
N LEU A 20 13.91 -4.76 20.92
CA LEU A 20 13.25 -4.55 22.22
C LEU A 20 12.11 -3.50 22.18
N PRO A 21 12.22 -2.37 21.44
CA PRO A 21 11.16 -1.37 21.37
C PRO A 21 9.90 -1.89 20.68
N LEU A 22 10.07 -2.68 19.61
CA LEU A 22 8.97 -3.22 18.81
C LEU A 22 8.21 -4.35 19.54
N GLY A 23 8.77 -4.88 20.63
CA GLY A 23 8.17 -5.92 21.44
C GLY A 23 7.97 -7.25 20.71
N PRO A 24 7.27 -8.22 21.32
CA PRO A 24 7.01 -9.54 20.73
C PRO A 24 5.89 -9.50 19.67
N SER A 25 5.45 -8.31 19.24
CA SER A 25 4.43 -8.18 18.21
C SER A 25 4.91 -8.82 16.91
N TYR A 26 4.00 -9.51 16.23
CA TYR A 26 4.28 -10.22 14.97
C TYR A 26 4.26 -9.28 13.75
N CYS A 27 3.72 -8.07 13.90
CA CYS A 27 3.59 -7.09 12.84
C CYS A 27 4.65 -6.00 12.99
N SER A 28 5.38 -5.70 11.90
CA SER A 28 6.19 -4.48 11.85
C SER A 28 5.28 -3.23 11.91
N PRO A 29 5.67 -2.16 12.63
CA PRO A 29 5.04 -0.86 12.42
C PRO A 29 5.26 -0.38 10.97
N PRO A 30 4.46 0.58 10.49
CA PRO A 30 4.69 1.19 9.19
C PRO A 30 6.05 1.87 9.16
N SER A 31 6.80 1.70 8.07
CA SER A 31 8.00 2.47 7.79
C SER A 31 7.57 3.88 7.38
N SER A 32 7.67 4.83 8.30
CA SER A 32 7.06 6.16 8.19
C SER A 32 7.76 7.17 9.11
N LEU A 33 7.54 8.47 8.85
CA LEU A 33 7.92 9.54 9.79
C LEU A 33 7.25 9.44 11.15
N LEU A 34 6.17 8.67 11.27
CA LEU A 34 5.50 8.42 12.55
C LEU A 34 6.49 7.95 13.62
N SER A 35 7.55 7.22 13.25
CA SER A 35 8.61 6.80 14.15
C SER A 35 9.26 7.94 14.92
N TYR A 36 9.42 9.10 14.28
CA TYR A 36 10.00 10.29 14.88
C TYR A 36 8.98 11.16 15.60
N LEU A 37 7.76 11.25 15.04
CA LEU A 37 6.71 12.11 15.57
C LEU A 37 6.03 11.53 16.82
N TYR A 38 5.93 10.21 16.92
CA TYR A 38 5.27 9.52 18.04
C TYR A 38 6.23 8.53 18.72
N PRO A 39 7.29 9.00 19.39
CA PRO A 39 8.23 8.11 20.05
C PRO A 39 7.66 7.56 21.37
N SER A 40 7.97 6.30 21.68
CA SER A 40 7.64 5.69 22.98
C SER A 40 8.68 6.02 24.04
N GLU A 41 8.25 6.34 25.27
CA GLU A 41 9.15 6.45 26.42
C GLU A 41 9.07 5.19 27.30
N ARG A 42 10.21 4.53 27.55
CA ARG A 42 10.28 3.38 28.46
C ARG A 42 11.52 3.49 29.35
N GLY A 43 11.32 3.55 30.66
CA GLY A 43 12.42 3.61 31.64
C GLY A 43 13.33 4.83 31.47
N GLY A 44 12.75 6.00 31.14
CA GLY A 44 13.50 7.24 30.91
C GLY A 44 14.30 7.28 29.61
N LYS A 45 14.09 6.32 28.70
CA LYS A 45 14.68 6.30 27.36
C LYS A 45 13.59 6.48 26.31
N ILE A 46 13.90 7.31 25.31
CA ILE A 46 13.05 7.59 24.16
C ILE A 46 13.37 6.59 23.05
N TYR A 47 12.33 5.99 22.47
CA TYR A 47 12.40 5.04 21.38
C TYR A 47 11.59 5.57 20.20
N TYR A 48 12.25 5.79 19.07
CA TYR A 48 11.62 6.26 17.84
C TYR A 48 10.95 5.11 17.09
N ASP A 49 9.93 4.52 17.71
CA ASP A 49 9.20 3.35 17.21
C ASP A 49 7.81 3.69 16.62
N GLY A 50 7.36 4.94 16.77
CA GLY A 50 6.11 5.43 16.20
C GLY A 50 4.87 4.90 16.93
N MET A 51 5.07 4.29 18.10
CA MET A 51 4.03 3.68 18.93
C MET A 51 3.72 4.52 20.18
N GLY A 52 4.38 5.67 20.32
CA GLY A 52 4.14 6.61 21.41
C GLY A 52 2.71 7.16 21.40
N PRO A 53 2.10 7.37 22.57
CA PRO A 53 0.77 7.98 22.65
C PRO A 53 0.81 9.48 22.36
N ASP A 54 1.95 10.14 22.61
CA ASP A 54 2.09 11.59 22.58
C ASP A 54 2.94 12.03 21.37
N LEU A 55 2.51 13.15 20.77
CA LEU A 55 3.26 13.80 19.70
C LEU A 55 4.47 14.53 20.30
N ALA A 56 5.66 14.17 19.85
CA ALA A 56 6.90 14.87 20.20
C ALA A 56 6.95 16.27 19.55
N ASP A 57 7.91 17.09 20.00
CA ASP A 57 8.17 18.38 19.36
C ASP A 57 8.44 18.18 17.86
N ILE A 58 7.57 18.72 17.02
CA ILE A 58 7.62 18.53 15.56
C ILE A 58 8.95 19.06 15.02
N GLN A 59 9.37 20.24 15.48
CA GLN A 59 10.56 20.89 14.94
C GLN A 59 11.83 20.13 15.32
N GLY A 60 11.98 19.73 16.59
CA GLY A 60 13.08 18.90 17.06
C GLY A 60 13.09 17.50 16.43
N SER A 61 11.91 16.89 16.27
CA SER A 61 11.77 15.57 15.63
C SER A 61 12.18 15.61 14.17
N LEU A 62 11.76 16.64 13.41
CA LEU A 62 12.18 16.83 12.02
C LEU A 62 13.68 17.14 11.92
N SER A 63 14.21 17.99 12.81
CA SER A 63 15.64 18.33 12.85
C SER A 63 16.49 17.08 13.08
N LEU A 64 16.06 16.19 13.98
CA LEU A 64 16.71 14.91 14.21
C LEU A 64 16.54 13.97 13.02
N ALA A 65 15.33 13.87 12.48
CA ALA A 65 15.03 12.91 11.43
C ALA A 65 15.83 13.19 10.15
N ILE A 66 16.05 14.47 9.77
CA ILE A 66 16.90 14.87 8.64
C ILE A 66 18.34 14.35 8.76
N THR A 67 18.85 14.12 9.98
CA THR A 67 20.19 13.55 10.18
C THR A 67 20.29 12.08 9.78
N HIS A 68 19.17 11.38 9.63
CA HIS A 68 19.13 9.96 9.33
C HIS A 68 19.05 9.73 7.80
N PRO A 69 19.94 8.92 7.20
CA PRO A 69 19.99 8.75 5.73
C PRO A 69 18.67 8.25 5.10
N GLN A 70 17.92 7.43 5.84
CA GLN A 70 16.63 6.89 5.38
C GLN A 70 15.50 7.93 5.41
N PHE A 71 15.68 9.09 6.07
CA PHE A 71 14.62 10.07 6.22
C PHE A 71 14.12 10.64 4.89
N TYR A 72 15.04 10.89 3.95
CA TYR A 72 14.73 11.38 2.61
C TYR A 72 13.84 10.41 1.80
N TRP A 73 13.70 9.14 2.23
CA TRP A 73 12.75 8.22 1.62
C TRP A 73 11.28 8.58 1.93
N TYR A 74 11.05 9.24 3.07
CA TYR A 74 9.71 9.52 3.59
C TYR A 74 9.15 10.88 3.17
N VAL A 75 9.97 11.74 2.55
CA VAL A 75 9.63 13.13 2.21
C VAL A 75 10.05 13.46 0.79
N ASP A 76 9.60 14.60 0.27
CA ASP A 76 10.14 15.16 -0.97
C ASP A 76 11.45 15.95 -0.77
N GLU A 77 12.04 16.38 -1.89
CA GLU A 77 13.28 17.16 -1.94
C GLU A 77 13.15 18.59 -1.40
N SER A 78 11.92 19.08 -1.15
CA SER A 78 11.69 20.44 -0.67
C SER A 78 11.98 20.62 0.83
N LEU A 79 12.13 19.49 1.54
CA LEU A 79 12.47 19.48 2.95
C LEU A 79 13.99 19.55 3.14
N SER A 80 14.45 20.67 3.70
CA SER A 80 15.86 20.93 4.02
C SER A 80 16.03 21.36 5.49
N PRO A 81 17.26 21.40 6.03
CA PRO A 81 17.52 21.92 7.38
C PRO A 81 17.01 23.36 7.59
N GLU A 82 17.00 24.18 6.54
CA GLU A 82 16.51 25.56 6.56
C GLU A 82 14.99 25.66 6.30
N HIS A 83 14.42 24.63 5.67
CA HIS A 83 13.02 24.59 5.24
C HIS A 83 12.37 23.25 5.62
N LEU A 84 11.86 23.17 6.86
CA LEU A 84 11.27 21.97 7.45
C LEU A 84 9.83 21.70 6.98
N SER A 85 9.57 21.75 5.68
CA SER A 85 8.26 21.41 5.13
C SER A 85 8.41 20.51 3.91
N SER A 86 7.40 19.67 3.70
CA SER A 86 7.32 18.76 2.57
C SER A 86 5.88 18.74 2.06
N SER A 87 5.73 18.67 0.74
CA SER A 87 4.45 18.50 0.07
C SER A 87 4.03 17.04 -0.05
N LEU A 88 4.98 16.10 0.13
CA LEU A 88 4.74 14.67 0.01
C LEU A 88 5.25 13.94 1.25
N LEU A 89 4.39 13.09 1.81
CA LEU A 89 4.76 12.17 2.87
C LEU A 89 4.57 10.74 2.38
N ARG A 90 5.59 9.91 2.56
CA ARG A 90 5.56 8.48 2.20
C ARG A 90 5.53 7.63 3.46
N SER A 91 4.67 6.63 3.45
CA SER A 91 4.59 5.58 4.47
C SER A 91 4.47 4.23 3.78
N GLU A 92 5.19 3.24 4.27
CA GLU A 92 5.22 1.89 3.71
C GLU A 92 4.79 0.87 4.76
N ILE A 93 3.88 -0.02 4.38
CA ILE A 93 3.37 -1.09 5.25
C ILE A 93 3.83 -2.41 4.64
N HIS A 94 4.49 -3.21 5.47
CA HIS A 94 5.03 -4.49 5.05
C HIS A 94 4.06 -5.62 5.36
N PHE A 95 3.73 -6.37 4.32
CA PHE A 95 3.06 -7.66 4.42
C PHE A 95 4.03 -8.76 3.99
N GLY A 96 3.78 -10.00 4.37
CA GLY A 96 4.71 -11.06 4.07
C GLY A 96 4.14 -12.47 4.25
N ALA A 97 5.02 -13.43 4.03
CA ALA A 97 4.72 -14.85 3.95
C ALA A 97 5.83 -15.66 4.68
N PRO A 98 5.60 -16.94 5.04
CA PRO A 98 4.38 -17.72 4.78
C PRO A 98 3.17 -17.19 5.57
N LEU A 99 1.99 -17.32 4.98
CA LEU A 99 0.74 -17.03 5.68
C LEU A 99 0.52 -18.07 6.81
N PRO A 100 -0.32 -17.76 7.81
CA PRO A 100 -0.69 -18.73 8.84
C PRO A 100 -1.22 -20.04 8.23
N SER A 101 -0.78 -21.18 8.75
CA SER A 101 -1.10 -22.53 8.25
C SER A 101 -0.41 -22.93 6.94
N TYR A 102 0.66 -22.24 6.56
CA TYR A 102 1.56 -22.65 5.47
C TYR A 102 2.96 -22.95 6.02
N TYR A 103 3.59 -24.00 5.52
CA TYR A 103 4.89 -24.45 6.01
C TYR A 103 6.06 -23.58 5.51
N SER A 104 5.94 -23.05 4.29
CA SER A 104 6.99 -22.26 3.65
C SER A 104 6.40 -21.33 2.59
N LEU A 105 7.23 -20.46 2.01
CA LEU A 105 6.85 -19.62 0.86
C LEU A 105 6.42 -20.46 -0.36
N GLN A 106 6.96 -21.68 -0.49
CA GLN A 106 6.69 -22.57 -1.60
C GLN A 106 5.47 -23.46 -1.37
N ASP A 107 5.06 -23.69 -0.12
CA ASP A 107 3.86 -24.46 0.21
C ASP A 107 2.63 -23.78 -0.39
N ARG A 108 2.02 -24.39 -1.42
CA ARG A 108 0.81 -23.86 -2.08
C ARG A 108 0.96 -22.38 -2.44
N ALA A 109 2.08 -22.03 -3.07
CA ALA A 109 2.46 -20.65 -3.40
C ALA A 109 1.34 -19.87 -4.13
N ASP A 110 0.63 -20.51 -5.06
CA ASP A 110 -0.49 -19.88 -5.77
C ASP A 110 -1.68 -19.57 -4.86
N GLU A 111 -1.98 -20.45 -3.90
CA GLU A 111 -3.04 -20.21 -2.91
C GLU A 111 -2.66 -19.06 -1.98
N GLN A 112 -1.41 -19.02 -1.50
CA GLN A 112 -0.90 -17.92 -0.68
C GLN A 112 -0.96 -16.59 -1.42
N ARG A 113 -0.50 -16.56 -2.68
CA ARG A 113 -0.56 -15.37 -3.53
C ARG A 113 -1.99 -14.91 -3.76
N SER A 114 -2.92 -15.83 -4.05
CA SER A 114 -4.33 -15.48 -4.24
C SER A 114 -4.96 -14.91 -2.97
N ARG A 115 -4.68 -15.51 -1.80
CA ARG A 115 -5.16 -14.98 -0.51
C ARG A 115 -4.60 -13.60 -0.21
N PHE A 116 -3.30 -13.39 -0.43
CA PHE A 116 -2.65 -12.10 -0.25
C PHE A 116 -3.25 -11.04 -1.18
N LYS A 117 -3.41 -11.35 -2.47
CA LYS A 117 -4.06 -10.46 -3.43
C LYS A 117 -5.45 -10.05 -2.97
N ASN A 118 -6.30 -11.02 -2.63
CA ASN A 118 -7.68 -10.75 -2.19
C ASN A 118 -7.74 -9.89 -0.92
N PHE A 119 -6.73 -9.98 -0.05
CA PHE A 119 -6.62 -9.13 1.12
C PHE A 119 -6.15 -7.71 0.76
N VAL A 120 -5.08 -7.58 -0.03
CA VAL A 120 -4.44 -6.28 -0.26
C VAL A 120 -5.28 -5.36 -1.15
N VAL A 121 -6.04 -5.89 -2.10
CA VAL A 121 -6.91 -5.08 -2.98
C VAL A 121 -8.03 -4.38 -2.20
N GLN A 122 -8.45 -4.91 -1.04
CA GLN A 122 -9.44 -4.25 -0.17
C GLN A 122 -8.96 -2.89 0.35
N TYR A 123 -7.64 -2.68 0.45
CA TYR A 123 -7.09 -1.40 0.85
C TYR A 123 -7.26 -0.32 -0.22
N ALA A 124 -7.39 -0.67 -1.50
CA ALA A 124 -7.56 0.31 -2.56
C ALA A 124 -8.79 1.19 -2.31
N ASP A 125 -9.95 0.57 -2.06
CA ASP A 125 -11.20 1.28 -1.79
C ASP A 125 -11.14 2.08 -0.48
N ILE A 126 -10.51 1.53 0.56
CA ILE A 126 -10.36 2.21 1.84
C ILE A 126 -9.53 3.48 1.66
N LEU A 127 -8.38 3.38 0.97
CA LEU A 127 -7.43 4.46 0.76
C LEU A 127 -7.93 5.52 -0.22
N ALA A 128 -8.63 5.12 -1.28
CA ALA A 128 -9.27 6.04 -2.22
C ALA A 128 -10.22 7.02 -1.52
N ASN A 129 -10.93 6.54 -0.48
CA ASN A 129 -11.88 7.33 0.28
C ASN A 129 -11.25 8.17 1.42
N GLN A 130 -9.93 8.13 1.62
CA GLN A 130 -9.27 8.92 2.67
C GLN A 130 -8.80 10.31 2.21
N SER A 131 -8.89 10.62 0.91
CA SER A 131 -8.49 11.94 0.42
C SER A 131 -9.46 13.04 0.90
N THR A 132 -8.91 14.18 1.28
CA THR A 132 -9.65 15.38 1.71
C THR A 132 -9.35 16.55 0.78
N SER A 133 -9.92 17.73 1.04
CA SER A 133 -9.62 18.94 0.28
C SER A 133 -8.19 19.47 0.49
N GLN A 134 -7.53 19.08 1.58
CA GLN A 134 -6.18 19.53 1.93
C GLN A 134 -5.11 18.46 1.69
N VAL A 135 -5.48 17.19 1.81
CA VAL A 135 -4.54 16.05 1.72
C VAL A 135 -5.04 15.07 0.69
N LYS A 136 -4.21 14.79 -0.31
CA LYS A 136 -4.45 13.75 -1.30
C LYS A 136 -3.72 12.48 -0.90
N VAL A 137 -4.45 11.38 -0.79
CA VAL A 137 -3.86 10.06 -0.51
C VAL A 137 -3.51 9.41 -1.84
N LEU A 138 -2.22 9.09 -1.99
CA LEU A 138 -1.71 8.27 -3.09
C LEU A 138 -1.32 6.91 -2.51
N TYR A 139 -1.72 5.85 -3.19
CA TYR A 139 -1.44 4.49 -2.78
C TYR A 139 -0.97 3.66 -3.97
N GLY A 140 -0.25 2.58 -3.69
CA GLY A 140 0.29 1.72 -4.72
C GLY A 140 0.88 0.44 -4.14
N GLY A 141 1.23 -0.46 -5.03
CA GLY A 141 1.77 -1.78 -4.74
C GLY A 141 1.57 -2.68 -5.95
N THR A 142 2.43 -3.67 -6.14
CA THR A 142 2.40 -4.54 -7.32
C THR A 142 1.03 -5.19 -7.53
N GLU A 143 0.46 -5.76 -6.47
CA GLU A 143 -0.84 -6.43 -6.55
C GLU A 143 -2.02 -5.47 -6.75
N LEU A 144 -1.94 -4.22 -6.25
CA LEU A 144 -2.97 -3.21 -6.49
C LEU A 144 -2.98 -2.76 -7.95
N PHE A 145 -1.78 -2.51 -8.50
CA PHE A 145 -1.61 -2.15 -9.90
C PHE A 145 -2.10 -3.26 -10.83
N ASP A 146 -1.70 -4.51 -10.57
CA ASP A 146 -2.11 -5.66 -11.38
C ASP A 146 -3.64 -5.90 -11.35
N ASP A 147 -4.30 -5.56 -10.24
CA ASP A 147 -5.75 -5.65 -10.12
C ASP A 147 -6.48 -4.57 -10.93
N GLU A 148 -6.04 -3.31 -10.82
CA GLU A 148 -6.57 -2.19 -11.59
C GLU A 148 -6.38 -2.40 -13.10
N VAL A 149 -5.20 -2.88 -13.50
CA VAL A 149 -4.89 -3.23 -14.89
C VAL A 149 -5.82 -4.33 -15.39
N ARG A 150 -6.03 -5.41 -14.63
CA ARG A 150 -6.94 -6.50 -15.02
C ARG A 150 -8.38 -6.03 -15.18
N HIS A 151 -8.87 -5.20 -14.26
CA HIS A 151 -10.22 -4.65 -14.34
C HIS A 151 -10.39 -3.78 -15.59
N THR A 152 -9.40 -2.93 -15.89
CA THR A 152 -9.38 -2.09 -17.10
C THR A 152 -9.37 -2.93 -18.37
N PHE A 153 -8.49 -3.92 -18.46
CA PHE A 153 -8.43 -4.84 -19.60
C PHE A 153 -9.74 -5.60 -19.82
N HIS A 154 -10.41 -6.03 -18.74
CA HIS A 154 -11.69 -6.74 -18.85
C HIS A 154 -12.77 -5.83 -19.46
N ASN A 155 -12.84 -4.58 -19.00
CA ASN A 155 -13.80 -3.62 -19.53
C ASN A 155 -13.54 -3.32 -21.01
N ASP A 156 -12.29 -3.08 -21.39
CA ASP A 156 -11.91 -2.85 -22.79
C ASP A 156 -12.22 -4.06 -23.68
N MET A 157 -11.98 -5.28 -23.18
CA MET A 157 -12.31 -6.50 -23.90
C MET A 157 -13.83 -6.67 -24.08
N MET A 158 -14.63 -6.34 -23.07
CA MET A 158 -16.09 -6.36 -23.18
C MET A 158 -16.58 -5.33 -24.22
N LEU A 159 -16.03 -4.12 -24.19
CA LEU A 159 -16.30 -3.07 -25.20
C LEU A 159 -15.95 -3.56 -26.61
N ALA A 160 -14.77 -4.18 -26.78
CA ALA A 160 -14.34 -4.71 -28.07
C ALA A 160 -15.27 -5.81 -28.60
N VAL A 161 -15.76 -6.71 -27.74
CA VAL A 161 -16.73 -7.76 -28.11
C VAL A 161 -18.05 -7.13 -28.58
N ILE A 162 -18.56 -6.14 -27.86
CA ILE A 162 -19.81 -5.44 -28.22
C ILE A 162 -19.63 -4.72 -29.56
N SER A 163 -18.53 -3.99 -29.75
CA SER A 163 -18.23 -3.31 -31.01
C SER A 163 -18.09 -4.31 -32.16
N GLY A 164 -17.41 -5.44 -31.96
CA GLY A 164 -17.27 -6.50 -32.95
C GLY A 164 -18.62 -7.12 -33.36
N ALA A 165 -19.51 -7.35 -32.39
CA ALA A 165 -20.87 -7.83 -32.65
C ALA A 165 -21.67 -6.81 -33.47
N CYS A 166 -21.65 -5.52 -33.10
CA CYS A 166 -22.32 -4.46 -33.83
C CYS A 166 -21.83 -4.34 -35.28
N ILE A 167 -20.50 -4.41 -35.51
CA ILE A 167 -19.91 -4.39 -36.85
C ILE A 167 -20.38 -5.61 -37.66
N THR A 168 -20.36 -6.79 -37.05
CA THR A 168 -20.79 -8.04 -37.71
C THR A 168 -22.26 -7.97 -38.12
N VAL A 169 -23.13 -7.47 -37.24
CA VAL A 169 -24.56 -7.26 -37.54
C VAL A 169 -24.72 -6.25 -38.67
N LEU A 170 -24.02 -5.12 -38.63
CA LEU A 170 -24.09 -4.09 -39.66
C LEU A 170 -23.64 -4.60 -41.03
N VAL A 171 -22.52 -5.34 -41.08
CA VAL A 171 -22.04 -5.98 -42.32
C VAL A 171 -23.05 -7.00 -42.82
N TYR A 172 -23.60 -7.85 -41.95
CA TYR A 172 -24.62 -8.82 -42.36
C TYR A 172 -25.83 -8.14 -43.00
N VAL A 173 -26.37 -7.09 -42.36
CA VAL A 173 -27.49 -6.31 -42.88
C VAL A 173 -27.16 -5.71 -44.25
N LEU A 174 -26.02 -5.02 -44.39
CA LEU A 174 -25.62 -4.39 -45.65
C LEU A 174 -25.40 -5.40 -46.79
N THR A 175 -24.79 -6.55 -46.48
CA THR A 175 -24.57 -7.61 -47.48
C THR A 175 -25.89 -8.26 -47.91
N SER A 176 -26.84 -8.43 -46.97
CA SER A 176 -28.16 -9.02 -47.26
C SER A 176 -29.03 -8.16 -48.19
N PHE A 177 -28.90 -6.84 -48.14
CA PHE A 177 -29.59 -5.92 -49.05
C PHE A 177 -28.92 -5.80 -50.44
N SER A 178 -27.64 -6.16 -50.55
CA SER A 178 -26.89 -6.13 -51.82
C SER A 178 -27.06 -7.40 -52.66
N GLY A 179 -27.55 -8.50 -52.07
CA GLY A 179 -27.79 -9.78 -52.76
C GLY A 179 -29.18 -9.94 -53.41
N THR A 180 -30.05 -8.93 -53.30
CA THR A 180 -31.44 -8.95 -53.81
C THR A 180 -31.66 -7.95 -54.96
N VAL A 181 -30.74 -7.91 -55.93
CA VAL A 181 -30.91 -7.22 -57.22
C VAL A 181 -30.70 -8.20 -58.36
#